data_AF-A0A1A3NDV8-F1
#
_entry.id   AF-A0A1A3NDV8-F1
#
_cell.length_a   1.000
_cell.length_b   1.000
_cell.length_c   1.000
_cell.angle_alpha   90.00
_cell.angle_beta   90.00
_cell.angle_gamma   90.00
#
_symmetry.space_group_name_H-M   'P 1'
#
loop_
_entity.id
_entity.type
_entity.pdbx_description
1 polymer ?
#
loop_
_entity_poly.entity_id
_entity_poly.type
_entity_poly.pdbx_seq_one_letter_code
_entity_poly.pdbx_strand_id
1 'polypeptide(L)'
;MAPSDIEESDVLAAIAEYDKLGQAEFLKRYNFGKSSKFRLVYDGKFYDSKAIAGVAHGFATNDYWTTERPFGGTGPGGAVTILEDLGFFIDRGELLFPLTQLRIDQTHGKPAPYQYVVLLWAIARARRHEQRLKPFNDVRDELALLLAPFAIATTAPDPAMPWAALGNSPVWECPKPGPGAISDSDVRRLNLLGGLSEQVHWRSAEDDAFATAAIQILARRIRSGGAQLAVTPLLDRLGLSVSQPGTSSPSSPEVLETFAAVETVSHPRRKFGGQRFTAAEIKAIELRAVQLTREHFENALGYTTEDVGATQSYDVHAMKGDEIVKIEVKGTTTAGEAVVLTRNEVKLHLAEHPNNAFALVRNIVLDRSTDPPSATCGELELVMPWELDLSRLEPIAYTYRIS
;
A
#
# COMPACT_ATOMS: atom_id res chain seq x y z
N MET A 1 15.84 6.33 -18.06
CA MET A 1 14.58 6.22 -18.82
C MET A 1 13.48 6.81 -17.97
N ALA A 2 12.70 7.74 -18.51
CA ALA A 2 11.70 8.47 -17.74
C ALA A 2 10.43 7.60 -17.57
N PRO A 3 9.67 7.79 -16.48
CA PRO A 3 8.31 7.24 -16.30
C PRO A 3 7.26 7.73 -17.32
N SER A 4 7.65 8.28 -18.48
CA SER A 4 6.78 9.07 -19.37
C SER A 4 6.02 8.29 -20.44
N ASP A 5 6.28 7.00 -20.59
CA ASP A 5 5.90 6.28 -21.82
C ASP A 5 4.72 5.31 -21.63
N ILE A 6 4.06 5.30 -20.47
CA ILE A 6 2.94 4.40 -20.17
C ILE A 6 1.82 5.19 -19.49
N GLU A 7 0.59 5.06 -19.98
CA GLU A 7 -0.59 5.65 -19.38
C GLU A 7 -1.47 4.59 -18.68
N GLU A 8 -2.44 5.05 -17.87
CA GLU A 8 -3.42 4.17 -17.21
C GLU A 8 -4.13 3.25 -18.23
N SER A 9 -4.49 3.79 -19.40
CA SER A 9 -5.16 3.03 -20.46
C SER A 9 -4.34 1.86 -20.99
N ASP A 10 -3.02 1.99 -21.03
CA ASP A 10 -2.13 0.92 -21.50
C ASP A 10 -2.07 -0.23 -20.49
N VAL A 11 -2.07 0.11 -19.20
CA VAL A 11 -2.15 -0.87 -18.11
C VAL A 11 -3.48 -1.60 -18.16
N LEU A 12 -4.60 -0.87 -18.34
CA LEU A 12 -5.93 -1.47 -18.48
C LEU A 12 -6.03 -2.37 -19.72
N ALA A 13 -5.42 -1.99 -20.83
CA ALA A 13 -5.34 -2.82 -22.03
C ALA A 13 -4.53 -4.11 -21.77
N ALA A 14 -3.39 -4.02 -21.08
CA ALA A 14 -2.57 -5.18 -20.72
C ALA A 14 -3.34 -6.13 -19.78
N ILE A 15 -4.10 -5.60 -18.82
CA ILE A 15 -5.00 -6.37 -17.95
C ILE A 15 -6.07 -7.09 -18.78
N ALA A 16 -6.71 -6.38 -19.71
CA ALA A 16 -7.74 -6.96 -20.57
C ALA A 16 -7.20 -8.10 -21.46
N GLU A 17 -5.98 -7.94 -22.00
CA GLU A 17 -5.33 -9.02 -22.73
C GLU A 17 -4.95 -10.20 -21.82
N TYR A 18 -4.44 -9.93 -20.62
CA TYR A 18 -4.15 -10.95 -19.61
C TYR A 18 -5.40 -11.78 -19.28
N ASP A 19 -6.53 -11.11 -19.08
CA ASP A 19 -7.82 -11.77 -18.82
C ASP A 19 -8.32 -12.60 -20.01
N LYS A 20 -8.06 -12.14 -21.25
CA LYS A 20 -8.44 -12.85 -22.48
C LYS A 20 -7.57 -14.09 -22.74
N LEU A 21 -6.26 -13.99 -22.55
CA LEU A 21 -5.31 -15.09 -22.80
C LEU A 21 -5.23 -16.07 -21.63
N GLY A 22 -5.45 -15.58 -20.42
CA GLY A 22 -5.11 -16.28 -19.18
C GLY A 22 -3.61 -16.22 -18.86
N GLN A 23 -3.28 -16.32 -17.58
CA GLN A 23 -1.91 -16.14 -17.05
C GLN A 23 -0.85 -16.94 -17.82
N ALA A 24 -1.08 -18.25 -18.02
CA ALA A 24 -0.04 -19.12 -18.58
C ALA A 24 0.33 -18.73 -20.02
N GLU A 25 -0.67 -18.44 -20.85
CA GLU A 25 -0.44 -18.05 -22.24
C GLU A 25 0.08 -16.61 -22.35
N PHE A 26 -0.43 -15.69 -21.53
CA PHE A 26 0.08 -14.31 -21.48
C PHE A 26 1.58 -14.27 -21.15
N LEU A 27 1.98 -14.98 -20.08
CA LEU A 27 3.37 -15.03 -19.65
C LEU A 27 4.27 -15.69 -20.70
N LYS A 28 3.80 -16.75 -21.35
CA LYS A 28 4.53 -17.42 -22.43
C LYS A 28 4.69 -16.50 -23.65
N ARG A 29 3.61 -15.84 -24.08
CA ARG A 29 3.58 -14.95 -25.25
C ARG A 29 4.54 -13.78 -25.09
N TYR A 30 4.59 -13.19 -23.90
CA TYR A 30 5.40 -11.99 -23.62
C TYR A 30 6.72 -12.29 -22.91
N ASN A 31 7.14 -13.56 -22.86
CA ASN A 31 8.41 -14.01 -22.30
C ASN A 31 8.65 -13.55 -20.85
N PHE A 32 7.67 -13.82 -19.98
CA PHE A 32 7.70 -13.53 -18.55
C PHE A 32 7.57 -14.78 -17.68
N GLY A 33 8.13 -14.69 -16.48
CA GLY A 33 7.89 -15.65 -15.39
C GLY A 33 6.74 -15.21 -14.48
N LYS A 34 6.18 -16.15 -13.71
CA LYS A 34 5.19 -15.84 -12.66
C LYS A 34 5.80 -14.97 -11.57
N SER A 35 5.04 -14.01 -11.08
CA SER A 35 5.42 -13.16 -9.95
C SER A 35 5.21 -13.87 -8.62
N SER A 36 6.28 -13.94 -7.83
CA SER A 36 6.25 -14.49 -6.46
C SER A 36 6.04 -13.42 -5.40
N LYS A 37 6.51 -12.19 -5.62
CA LYS A 37 6.57 -11.11 -4.60
C LYS A 37 5.58 -9.97 -4.83
N PHE A 38 5.54 -9.39 -6.03
CA PHE A 38 4.75 -8.18 -6.30
C PHE A 38 3.61 -8.48 -7.26
N ARG A 39 2.37 -8.28 -6.83
CA ARG A 39 1.18 -8.52 -7.66
C ARG A 39 0.35 -7.26 -7.75
N LEU A 40 0.00 -6.87 -8.97
CA LEU A 40 -1.03 -5.86 -9.19
C LEU A 40 -2.37 -6.42 -8.74
N VAL A 41 -3.13 -5.64 -7.97
CA VAL A 41 -4.53 -5.96 -7.62
C VAL A 41 -5.45 -5.03 -8.37
N TYR A 42 -6.32 -5.60 -9.20
CA TYR A 42 -7.33 -4.84 -9.96
C TYR A 42 -8.64 -5.64 -10.02
N ASP A 43 -9.77 -5.00 -9.68
CA ASP A 43 -11.10 -5.62 -9.56
C ASP A 43 -11.08 -6.96 -8.77
N GLY A 44 -10.35 -6.98 -7.65
CA GLY A 44 -10.21 -8.16 -6.79
C GLY A 44 -9.46 -9.36 -7.42
N LYS A 45 -8.79 -9.17 -8.56
CA LYS A 45 -7.90 -10.15 -9.19
C LYS A 45 -6.44 -9.77 -8.99
N PHE A 46 -5.56 -10.75 -9.12
CA PHE A 46 -4.11 -10.58 -9.02
C PHE A 46 -3.46 -10.79 -10.38
N TYR A 47 -2.53 -9.90 -10.73
CA TYR A 47 -1.78 -9.96 -11.97
C TYR A 47 -0.27 -9.86 -11.71
N ASP A 48 0.51 -10.45 -12.61
CA ASP A 48 1.98 -10.41 -12.53
C ASP A 48 2.48 -9.00 -12.86
N SER A 49 2.80 -8.20 -11.83
CA SER A 49 3.10 -6.76 -11.95
C SER A 49 4.12 -6.43 -13.05
N LYS A 50 5.24 -7.17 -13.12
CA LYS A 50 6.25 -6.98 -14.18
C LYS A 50 5.71 -7.28 -15.58
N ALA A 51 4.91 -8.33 -15.71
CA ALA A 51 4.37 -8.72 -17.00
C ALA A 51 3.34 -7.69 -17.49
N ILE A 52 2.48 -7.20 -16.59
CA ILE A 52 1.52 -6.14 -16.93
C ILE A 52 2.25 -4.87 -17.34
N ALA A 53 3.20 -4.38 -16.54
CA ALA A 53 3.90 -3.14 -16.85
C ALA A 53 4.71 -3.22 -18.15
N GLY A 54 5.36 -4.37 -18.43
CA GLY A 54 6.13 -4.52 -19.67
C GLY A 54 5.28 -4.65 -20.93
N VAL A 55 4.09 -5.25 -20.81
CA VAL A 55 3.12 -5.31 -21.91
C VAL A 55 2.43 -3.97 -22.12
N ALA A 56 2.10 -3.24 -21.04
CA ALA A 56 1.58 -1.87 -21.13
C ALA A 56 2.56 -0.96 -21.87
N HIS A 57 3.86 -1.04 -21.56
CA HIS A 57 4.88 -0.34 -22.34
C HIS A 57 4.89 -0.72 -23.82
N GLY A 58 4.75 -2.01 -24.13
CA GLY A 58 4.65 -2.49 -25.50
C GLY A 58 3.44 -1.96 -26.25
N PHE A 59 2.32 -1.74 -25.57
CA PHE A 59 1.14 -1.10 -26.17
C PHE A 59 1.33 0.39 -26.42
N ALA A 60 1.98 1.10 -25.50
CA ALA A 60 2.22 2.52 -25.63
C ALA A 60 3.29 2.86 -26.68
N THR A 61 4.35 2.06 -26.77
CA THR A 61 5.56 2.40 -27.53
C THR A 61 5.89 1.44 -28.67
N ASN A 62 5.19 0.32 -28.77
CA ASN A 62 5.52 -0.80 -29.65
C ASN A 62 6.88 -1.50 -29.33
N ASP A 63 7.47 -1.24 -28.16
CA ASP A 63 8.64 -1.96 -27.61
C ASP A 63 8.23 -2.70 -26.33
N TYR A 64 8.03 -4.02 -26.38
CA TYR A 64 7.63 -4.79 -25.19
C TYR A 64 8.84 -4.97 -24.27
N TRP A 65 8.75 -4.49 -23.03
CA TRP A 65 9.75 -4.85 -22.03
C TRP A 65 9.54 -6.30 -21.64
N THR A 66 10.55 -7.15 -21.81
CA THR A 66 10.52 -8.58 -21.47
C THR A 66 11.66 -8.92 -20.51
N THR A 67 11.77 -10.20 -20.12
CA THR A 67 12.85 -10.68 -19.23
C THR A 67 14.27 -10.53 -19.81
N GLU A 68 14.41 -10.25 -21.10
CA GLU A 68 15.70 -10.02 -21.77
C GLU A 68 16.29 -8.63 -21.50
N ARG A 69 15.50 -7.70 -20.96
CA ARG A 69 15.98 -6.40 -20.47
C ARG A 69 15.94 -6.36 -18.93
N PRO A 70 16.87 -5.64 -18.27
CA PRO A 70 16.81 -5.43 -16.82
C PRO A 70 15.61 -4.54 -16.47
N PHE A 71 14.42 -5.15 -16.34
CA PHE A 71 13.16 -4.49 -16.00
C PHE A 71 12.49 -5.17 -14.80
N GLY A 72 12.08 -4.36 -13.83
CA GLY A 72 11.26 -4.75 -12.68
C GLY A 72 11.91 -4.55 -11.31
N GLY A 73 11.11 -4.71 -10.26
CA GLY A 73 11.50 -4.38 -8.88
C GLY A 73 10.80 -3.11 -8.40
N THR A 74 11.25 -2.57 -7.26
CA THR A 74 10.64 -1.43 -6.53
C THR A 74 11.45 -0.13 -6.64
N GLY A 75 12.56 -0.13 -7.39
CA GLY A 75 13.37 1.07 -7.60
C GLY A 75 12.76 2.02 -8.65
N PRO A 76 13.21 3.28 -8.73
CA PRO A 76 12.75 4.23 -9.73
C PRO A 76 12.82 3.69 -11.16
N GLY A 77 11.71 3.78 -11.91
CA GLY A 77 11.57 3.19 -13.25
C GLY A 77 11.30 1.68 -13.26
N GLY A 78 11.11 1.06 -12.09
CA GLY A 78 10.69 -0.32 -11.96
C GLY A 78 9.19 -0.50 -12.11
N ALA A 79 8.76 -1.71 -12.50
CA ALA A 79 7.36 -2.05 -12.72
C ALA A 79 6.42 -1.70 -11.55
N VAL A 80 6.86 -1.85 -10.30
CA VAL A 80 6.02 -1.55 -9.13
C VAL A 80 5.78 -0.05 -9.02
N THR A 81 6.85 0.75 -9.07
CA THR A 81 6.78 2.21 -8.98
C THR A 81 5.92 2.79 -10.09
N ILE A 82 6.12 2.35 -11.34
CA ILE A 82 5.32 2.80 -12.48
C ILE A 82 3.82 2.54 -12.27
N LEU A 83 3.47 1.34 -11.80
CA LEU A 83 2.06 1.00 -11.58
C LEU A 83 1.47 1.79 -10.40
N GLU A 84 2.24 1.99 -9.32
CA GLU A 84 1.82 2.79 -8.16
C GLU A 84 1.66 4.29 -8.53
N ASP A 85 2.58 4.85 -9.33
CA ASP A 85 2.52 6.23 -9.83
C ASP A 85 1.28 6.47 -10.72
N LEU A 86 0.86 5.44 -11.46
CA LEU A 86 -0.37 5.42 -12.26
C LEU A 86 -1.63 5.16 -11.42
N GLY A 87 -1.51 5.08 -10.09
CA GLY A 87 -2.64 4.91 -9.17
C GLY A 87 -3.11 3.46 -8.98
N PHE A 88 -2.38 2.47 -9.48
CA PHE A 88 -2.72 1.07 -9.26
C PHE A 88 -2.16 0.53 -7.95
N PHE A 89 -2.94 -0.31 -7.27
CA PHE A 89 -2.52 -0.94 -6.03
C PHE A 89 -1.64 -2.17 -6.30
N ILE A 90 -0.47 -2.21 -5.66
CA ILE A 90 0.42 -3.38 -5.67
C ILE A 90 0.37 -4.08 -4.32
N ASP A 91 -0.10 -5.32 -4.30
CA ASP A 91 0.13 -6.22 -3.18
C ASP A 91 1.61 -6.66 -3.22
N ARG A 92 2.39 -6.16 -2.27
CA ARG A 92 3.80 -6.51 -2.10
C ARG A 92 4.03 -7.91 -1.50
N GLY A 93 2.97 -8.74 -1.48
CA GLY A 93 3.04 -10.20 -1.35
C GLY A 93 2.75 -10.73 0.04
N GLU A 94 2.44 -9.87 1.00
CA GLU A 94 2.47 -10.26 2.41
C GLU A 94 1.09 -10.26 3.09
N LEU A 95 0.07 -9.62 2.53
CA LEU A 95 -1.18 -9.40 3.25
C LEU A 95 -2.46 -9.74 2.47
N LEU A 96 -2.55 -9.44 1.17
CA LEU A 96 -3.78 -9.68 0.40
C LEU A 96 -3.79 -11.00 -0.35
N PHE A 97 -2.66 -11.42 -0.93
CA PHE A 97 -2.59 -12.70 -1.64
C PHE A 97 -3.04 -13.91 -0.80
N PRO A 98 -2.72 -14.03 0.51
CA PRO A 98 -3.23 -15.12 1.35
C PRO A 98 -4.77 -15.22 1.39
N LEU A 99 -5.51 -14.12 1.18
CA LEU A 99 -6.98 -14.14 1.09
C LEU A 99 -7.49 -15.00 -0.07
N THR A 100 -6.66 -15.22 -1.09
CA THR A 100 -6.99 -16.11 -2.22
C THR A 100 -6.74 -17.58 -1.93
N GLN A 101 -5.96 -17.88 -0.90
CA GLN A 101 -5.51 -19.22 -0.54
C GLN A 101 -6.20 -19.77 0.71
N LEU A 102 -7.22 -19.05 1.22
CA LEU A 102 -8.01 -19.52 2.35
C LEU A 102 -8.57 -20.91 2.04
N ARG A 103 -8.35 -21.84 2.96
CA ARG A 103 -9.02 -23.13 2.94
C ARG A 103 -10.47 -22.89 3.32
N ILE A 104 -11.33 -22.91 2.31
CA ILE A 104 -12.75 -22.68 2.48
C ILE A 104 -13.47 -23.95 2.88
N ASP A 105 -14.29 -23.84 3.93
CA ASP A 105 -15.17 -24.94 4.35
C ASP A 105 -16.13 -25.34 3.23
N GLN A 106 -16.38 -26.64 3.13
CA GLN A 106 -17.34 -27.19 2.20
C GLN A 106 -18.57 -27.68 2.96
N THR A 107 -19.75 -27.25 2.54
CA THR A 107 -21.02 -27.75 3.05
C THR A 107 -21.75 -28.42 1.89
N HIS A 108 -22.05 -29.72 2.01
CA HIS A 108 -22.65 -30.53 0.94
C HIS A 108 -21.93 -30.44 -0.41
N GLY A 109 -20.59 -30.38 -0.40
CA GLY A 109 -19.76 -30.29 -1.61
C GLY A 109 -19.75 -28.91 -2.28
N LYS A 110 -20.41 -27.90 -1.69
CA LYS A 110 -20.35 -26.50 -2.14
C LYS A 110 -19.43 -25.68 -1.23
N PRO A 111 -18.56 -24.81 -1.78
CA PRO A 111 -17.73 -23.94 -0.98
C PRO A 111 -18.59 -22.89 -0.25
N ALA A 112 -18.35 -22.72 1.05
CA ALA A 112 -19.10 -21.79 1.88
C ALA A 112 -18.42 -20.43 2.01
N PRO A 113 -19.10 -19.30 1.71
CA PRO A 113 -18.45 -17.99 1.73
C PRO A 113 -18.22 -17.44 3.15
N TYR A 114 -18.51 -18.22 4.20
CA TYR A 114 -18.63 -17.75 5.58
C TYR A 114 -17.36 -17.06 6.10
N GLN A 115 -16.17 -17.60 5.81
CA GLN A 115 -14.90 -16.97 6.21
C GLN A 115 -14.70 -15.61 5.55
N TYR A 116 -15.10 -15.44 4.29
CA TYR A 116 -15.02 -14.15 3.60
C TYR A 116 -16.00 -13.12 4.20
N VAL A 117 -17.19 -13.55 4.62
CA VAL A 117 -18.17 -12.69 5.31
C VAL A 117 -17.62 -12.21 6.65
N VAL A 118 -17.02 -13.11 7.45
CA VAL A 118 -16.37 -12.75 8.72
C VAL A 118 -15.20 -11.78 8.50
N LEU A 119 -14.39 -11.97 7.46
CA LEU A 119 -13.31 -11.04 7.13
C LEU A 119 -13.82 -9.67 6.70
N LEU A 120 -14.87 -9.59 5.88
CA LEU A 120 -15.52 -8.31 5.53
C LEU A 120 -16.07 -7.61 6.78
N TRP A 121 -16.73 -8.34 7.68
CA TRP A 121 -17.18 -7.80 8.96
C TRP A 121 -16.02 -7.22 9.78
N ALA A 122 -14.90 -7.95 9.88
CA ALA A 122 -13.76 -7.50 10.65
C ALA A 122 -13.05 -6.28 10.02
N ILE A 123 -12.99 -6.21 8.68
CA ILE A 123 -12.51 -5.01 7.95
C ILE A 123 -13.42 -3.81 8.23
N ALA A 124 -14.75 -3.98 8.20
CA ALA A 124 -15.69 -2.92 8.53
C ALA A 124 -15.50 -2.37 9.95
N ARG A 125 -15.14 -3.23 10.90
CA ARG A 125 -14.83 -2.83 12.28
C ARG A 125 -13.49 -2.11 12.37
N ALA A 126 -12.47 -2.56 11.63
CA ALA A 126 -11.18 -1.88 11.55
C ALA A 126 -11.32 -0.47 10.97
N ARG A 127 -12.12 -0.28 9.91
CA ARG A 127 -12.43 1.05 9.34
C ARG A 127 -13.21 1.97 10.28
N ARG A 128 -13.89 1.41 11.28
CA ARG A 128 -14.55 2.16 12.36
C ARG A 128 -13.64 2.36 13.58
N HIS A 129 -12.36 2.01 13.47
CA HIS A 129 -11.37 2.03 14.55
C HIS A 129 -11.86 1.32 15.83
N GLU A 130 -12.63 0.25 15.66
CA GLU A 130 -13.08 -0.56 16.79
C GLU A 130 -11.98 -1.51 17.29
N GLN A 131 -12.18 -2.06 18.49
CA GLN A 131 -11.28 -3.06 19.07
C GLN A 131 -11.02 -4.24 18.12
N ARG A 132 -9.73 -4.47 17.83
CA ARG A 132 -9.25 -5.49 16.89
C ARG A 132 -9.71 -6.91 17.23
N LEU A 133 -9.49 -7.35 18.48
CA LEU A 133 -9.91 -8.66 18.96
C LEU A 133 -11.21 -8.54 19.76
N LYS A 134 -12.15 -9.45 19.51
CA LYS A 134 -13.40 -9.57 20.28
C LYS A 134 -13.60 -10.98 20.83
N PRO A 135 -14.18 -11.12 22.02
CA PRO A 135 -14.69 -12.42 22.48
C PRO A 135 -15.79 -12.89 21.53
N PHE A 136 -15.75 -14.16 21.12
CA PHE A 136 -16.73 -14.72 20.19
C PHE A 136 -18.18 -14.50 20.62
N ASN A 137 -18.50 -14.68 21.89
CA ASN A 137 -19.87 -14.55 22.40
C ASN A 137 -20.43 -13.14 22.29
N ASP A 138 -19.58 -12.11 22.28
CA ASP A 138 -20.01 -10.71 22.16
C ASP A 138 -20.52 -10.40 20.73
N VAL A 139 -20.08 -11.17 19.75
CA VAL A 139 -20.30 -10.90 18.31
C VAL A 139 -21.05 -12.02 17.60
N ARG A 140 -21.33 -13.15 18.27
CA ARG A 140 -21.93 -14.34 17.65
C ARG A 140 -23.30 -14.05 17.02
N ASP A 141 -24.14 -13.24 17.68
CA ASP A 141 -25.51 -12.99 17.21
C ASP A 141 -25.49 -12.04 16.01
N GLU A 142 -24.60 -11.05 16.01
CA GLU A 142 -24.34 -10.17 14.87
C GLU A 142 -23.84 -10.98 13.66
N LEU A 143 -22.84 -11.84 13.86
CA LEU A 143 -22.28 -12.69 12.82
C LEU A 143 -23.32 -13.68 12.28
N ALA A 144 -24.17 -14.25 13.13
CA ALA A 144 -25.25 -15.14 12.68
C ALA A 144 -26.20 -14.42 11.71
N LEU A 145 -26.56 -13.16 12.00
CA LEU A 145 -27.40 -12.33 11.13
C LEU A 145 -26.71 -11.97 9.79
N LEU A 146 -25.40 -11.77 9.80
CA LEU A 146 -24.62 -11.48 8.58
C LEU A 146 -24.42 -12.72 7.70
N LEU A 147 -24.30 -13.89 8.32
CA LEU A 147 -24.06 -15.16 7.63
C LEU A 147 -25.34 -15.81 7.11
N ALA A 148 -26.50 -15.56 7.72
CA ALA A 148 -27.77 -16.20 7.36
C ALA A 148 -28.15 -16.10 5.86
N PRO A 149 -27.97 -14.96 5.16
CA PRO A 149 -28.25 -14.87 3.71
C PRO A 149 -27.37 -15.76 2.83
N PHE A 150 -26.28 -16.29 3.38
CA PHE A 150 -25.31 -17.14 2.69
C PHE A 150 -25.46 -18.63 3.01
N ALA A 151 -26.50 -19.00 3.78
CA ALA A 151 -26.73 -20.38 4.18
C ALA A 151 -26.80 -21.33 2.96
N ILE A 152 -25.96 -22.36 2.97
CA ILE A 152 -25.95 -23.42 1.94
C ILE A 152 -26.89 -24.57 2.30
N ALA A 153 -27.23 -24.70 3.58
CA ALA A 153 -28.15 -25.69 4.11
C ALA A 153 -29.48 -25.05 4.54
N THR A 154 -30.43 -25.88 4.99
CA THR A 154 -31.73 -25.43 5.49
C THR A 154 -31.64 -24.63 6.79
N THR A 155 -30.54 -24.78 7.53
CA THR A 155 -30.26 -24.04 8.76
C THR A 155 -29.20 -22.96 8.51
N ALA A 156 -29.33 -21.84 9.23
CA ALA A 156 -28.29 -20.82 9.25
C ALA A 156 -26.95 -21.42 9.72
N PRO A 157 -25.81 -20.97 9.15
CA PRO A 157 -24.50 -21.46 9.56
C PRO A 157 -24.15 -20.99 10.98
N ASP A 158 -23.49 -21.86 11.73
CA ASP A 158 -22.94 -21.50 13.04
C ASP A 158 -21.71 -20.58 12.84
N PRO A 159 -21.72 -19.35 13.38
CA PRO A 159 -20.58 -18.42 13.28
C PRO A 159 -19.26 -18.95 13.86
N ALA A 160 -19.30 -19.93 14.76
CA ALA A 160 -18.10 -20.54 15.32
C ALA A 160 -17.29 -21.31 14.27
N MET A 161 -17.93 -21.82 13.20
CA MET A 161 -17.24 -22.54 12.13
C MET A 161 -16.25 -21.65 11.35
N PRO A 162 -16.67 -20.55 10.68
CA PRO A 162 -15.72 -19.69 9.99
C PRO A 162 -14.70 -19.04 10.93
N TRP A 163 -15.07 -18.78 12.19
CA TRP A 163 -14.14 -18.27 13.20
C TRP A 163 -13.01 -19.25 13.50
N ALA A 164 -13.33 -20.53 13.71
CA ALA A 164 -12.35 -21.59 13.91
C ALA A 164 -11.50 -21.83 12.66
N ALA A 165 -12.12 -21.89 11.48
CA ALA A 165 -11.45 -22.10 10.21
C ALA A 165 -10.43 -20.98 9.90
N LEU A 166 -10.77 -19.73 10.20
CA LEU A 166 -9.86 -18.59 10.08
C LEU A 166 -8.68 -18.66 11.07
N GLY A 167 -8.81 -19.31 12.22
CA GLY A 167 -7.73 -19.45 13.20
C GLY A 167 -6.45 -20.14 12.69
N ASN A 168 -6.50 -20.77 11.50
CA ASN A 168 -5.33 -21.36 10.83
C ASN A 168 -4.80 -20.49 9.67
N SER A 169 -5.27 -19.25 9.54
CA SER A 169 -4.94 -18.33 8.45
C SER A 169 -4.04 -17.19 8.92
N PRO A 170 -3.07 -16.72 8.11
CA PRO A 170 -2.22 -15.59 8.48
C PRO A 170 -2.95 -14.25 8.60
N VAL A 171 -4.19 -14.15 8.11
CA VAL A 171 -4.98 -12.90 8.15
C VAL A 171 -5.87 -12.78 9.39
N TRP A 172 -5.87 -13.79 10.26
CA TRP A 172 -6.73 -13.85 11.44
C TRP A 172 -5.94 -14.26 12.67
N GLU A 173 -6.14 -13.54 13.76
CA GLU A 173 -5.57 -13.88 15.05
C GLU A 173 -6.67 -14.45 15.94
N CYS A 174 -6.41 -15.62 16.51
CA CYS A 174 -7.28 -16.29 17.47
C CYS A 174 -6.40 -16.89 18.58
N PRO A 175 -6.06 -16.11 19.63
CA PRO A 175 -5.19 -16.58 20.71
C PRO A 175 -5.78 -17.83 21.36
N LYS A 176 -5.01 -18.93 21.35
CA LYS A 176 -5.45 -20.23 21.88
C LYS A 176 -4.70 -20.59 23.17
N PRO A 177 -5.34 -21.23 24.15
CA PRO A 177 -4.70 -21.63 25.40
C PRO A 177 -3.84 -22.91 25.31
N GLY A 178 -3.74 -23.58 24.15
CA GLY A 178 -2.97 -24.82 24.04
C GLY A 178 -2.59 -25.22 22.60
N PRO A 179 -1.77 -26.28 22.44
CA PRO A 179 -1.36 -26.81 21.14
C PRO A 179 -2.54 -27.53 20.45
N GLY A 180 -2.58 -27.50 19.11
CA GLY A 180 -3.64 -28.12 18.29
C GLY A 180 -4.42 -27.13 17.41
N ALA A 181 -5.22 -27.66 16.48
CA ALA A 181 -6.13 -26.85 15.66
C ALA A 181 -7.34 -26.42 16.49
N ILE A 182 -7.84 -25.21 16.24
CA ILE A 182 -9.04 -24.69 16.92
C ILE A 182 -10.27 -25.33 16.28
N SER A 183 -11.12 -25.97 17.09
CA SER A 183 -12.44 -26.43 16.66
C SER A 183 -13.51 -25.35 16.90
N ASP A 184 -14.63 -25.41 16.18
CA ASP A 184 -15.81 -24.58 16.42
C ASP A 184 -16.38 -24.78 17.85
N SER A 185 -16.24 -26.00 18.39
CA SER A 185 -16.58 -26.30 19.79
C SER A 185 -15.70 -25.53 20.78
N ASP A 186 -14.39 -25.43 20.51
CA ASP A 186 -13.47 -24.67 21.36
C ASP A 186 -13.77 -23.18 21.31
N VAL A 187 -14.10 -22.62 20.13
CA VAL A 187 -14.52 -21.22 19.97
C VAL A 187 -15.68 -20.89 20.92
N ARG A 188 -16.73 -21.71 20.91
CA ARG A 188 -17.92 -21.53 21.76
C ARG A 188 -17.60 -21.71 23.24
N ARG A 189 -16.96 -22.83 23.59
CA ARG A 189 -16.72 -23.24 24.99
C ARG A 189 -15.77 -22.31 25.72
N LEU A 190 -14.73 -21.83 25.04
CA LEU A 190 -13.69 -20.99 25.61
C LEU A 190 -13.92 -19.50 25.38
N ASN A 191 -14.98 -19.12 24.65
CA ASN A 191 -15.25 -17.74 24.25
C ASN A 191 -14.01 -17.09 23.60
N LEU A 192 -13.41 -17.78 22.64
CA LEU A 192 -12.10 -17.39 22.11
C LEU A 192 -12.13 -15.97 21.53
N LEU A 193 -11.08 -15.21 21.84
CA LEU A 193 -10.82 -13.93 21.18
C LEU A 193 -10.52 -14.17 19.71
N GLY A 194 -10.94 -13.25 18.85
CA GLY A 194 -10.66 -13.33 17.43
C GLY A 194 -10.81 -12.00 16.72
N GLY A 195 -10.05 -11.84 15.65
CA GLY A 195 -10.08 -10.67 14.79
C GLY A 195 -9.03 -10.75 13.70
N LEU A 196 -8.93 -9.68 12.89
CA LEU A 196 -7.86 -9.56 11.90
C LEU A 196 -6.49 -9.64 12.59
N SER A 197 -5.53 -10.24 11.89
CA SER A 197 -4.12 -10.13 12.30
C SER A 197 -3.72 -8.67 12.38
N GLU A 198 -2.77 -8.35 13.26
CA GLU A 198 -2.37 -6.97 13.54
C GLU A 198 -2.07 -6.15 12.27
N GLN A 199 -1.28 -6.72 11.36
CA GLN A 199 -0.91 -6.06 10.11
C GLN A 199 -2.14 -5.81 9.20
N VAL A 200 -3.03 -6.79 9.06
CA VAL A 200 -4.24 -6.64 8.23
C VAL A 200 -5.21 -5.65 8.87
N HIS A 201 -5.33 -5.64 10.20
CA HIS A 201 -6.16 -4.67 10.93
C HIS A 201 -5.70 -3.23 10.67
N TRP A 202 -4.42 -2.93 10.94
CA TRP A 202 -3.91 -1.57 10.81
C TRP A 202 -3.94 -1.07 9.37
N ARG A 203 -3.58 -1.91 8.40
CA ARG A 203 -3.71 -1.57 6.99
C ARG A 203 -5.16 -1.35 6.58
N SER A 204 -6.09 -2.17 7.06
CA SER A 204 -7.52 -1.96 6.77
C SER A 204 -8.07 -0.68 7.39
N ALA A 205 -7.52 -0.23 8.51
CA ALA A 205 -7.96 0.99 9.21
C ALA A 205 -7.39 2.27 8.57
N GLU A 206 -6.11 2.26 8.18
CA GLU A 206 -5.37 3.48 7.81
C GLU A 206 -5.10 3.64 6.31
N ASP A 207 -5.17 2.55 5.52
CA ASP A 207 -4.82 2.52 4.10
C ASP A 207 -6.07 2.22 3.25
N ASP A 208 -6.67 3.28 2.70
CA ASP A 208 -7.90 3.18 1.91
C ASP A 208 -7.73 2.32 0.65
N ALA A 209 -6.54 2.34 0.03
CA ALA A 209 -6.26 1.55 -1.16
C ALA A 209 -6.17 0.06 -0.81
N PHE A 210 -5.49 -0.27 0.30
CA PHE A 210 -5.45 -1.62 0.84
C PHE A 210 -6.86 -2.12 1.21
N ALA A 211 -7.63 -1.33 1.96
CA ALA A 211 -8.97 -1.71 2.39
C ALA A 211 -9.87 -1.95 1.17
N THR A 212 -9.81 -1.06 0.18
CA THR A 212 -10.54 -1.19 -1.10
C THR A 212 -10.18 -2.48 -1.82
N ALA A 213 -8.89 -2.76 -1.98
CA ALA A 213 -8.40 -3.98 -2.62
C ALA A 213 -8.85 -5.24 -1.87
N ALA A 214 -8.74 -5.26 -0.53
CA ALA A 214 -9.18 -6.36 0.31
C ALA A 214 -10.69 -6.63 0.15
N ILE A 215 -11.51 -5.58 0.21
CA ILE A 215 -12.97 -5.68 0.05
C ILE A 215 -13.32 -6.22 -1.34
N GLN A 216 -12.67 -5.73 -2.40
CA GLN A 216 -12.90 -6.21 -3.77
C GLN A 216 -12.52 -7.68 -3.92
N ILE A 217 -11.37 -8.12 -3.37
CA ILE A 217 -10.93 -9.52 -3.38
C ILE A 217 -11.99 -10.40 -2.70
N LEU A 218 -12.40 -10.05 -1.48
CA LEU A 218 -13.36 -10.83 -0.70
C LEU A 218 -14.74 -10.86 -1.36
N ALA A 219 -15.24 -9.71 -1.82
CA ALA A 219 -16.50 -9.60 -2.54
C ALA A 219 -16.48 -10.48 -3.80
N ARG A 220 -15.39 -10.43 -4.59
CA ARG A 220 -15.22 -11.27 -5.77
C ARG A 220 -15.26 -12.76 -5.41
N ARG A 221 -14.60 -13.18 -4.33
CA ARG A 221 -14.61 -14.58 -3.88
C ARG A 221 -16.00 -15.07 -3.51
N ILE A 222 -16.79 -14.24 -2.83
CA ILE A 222 -18.17 -14.58 -2.49
C ILE A 222 -19.04 -14.69 -3.75
N ARG A 223 -18.89 -13.75 -4.70
CA ARG A 223 -19.55 -13.75 -6.00
C ARG A 223 -19.27 -15.03 -6.79
N SER A 224 -18.00 -15.38 -6.95
CA SER A 224 -17.58 -16.60 -7.65
C SER A 224 -18.00 -17.89 -6.95
N GLY A 225 -18.29 -17.83 -5.64
CA GLY A 225 -18.82 -18.95 -4.85
C GLY A 225 -20.32 -19.19 -5.00
N GLY A 226 -21.02 -18.45 -5.86
CA GLY A 226 -22.45 -18.64 -6.14
C GLY A 226 -23.40 -17.78 -5.30
N ALA A 227 -22.88 -16.87 -4.48
CA ALA A 227 -23.68 -15.98 -3.62
C ALA A 227 -23.73 -14.52 -4.15
N GLN A 228 -23.70 -14.34 -5.48
CA GLN A 228 -23.63 -13.04 -6.16
C GLN A 228 -24.65 -12.01 -5.64
N LEU A 229 -25.91 -12.41 -5.48
CA LEU A 229 -27.01 -11.50 -5.12
C LEU A 229 -26.96 -11.04 -3.66
N ALA A 230 -26.25 -11.76 -2.79
CA ALA A 230 -26.16 -11.45 -1.36
C ALA A 230 -24.98 -10.53 -1.02
N VAL A 231 -24.02 -10.32 -1.94
CA VAL A 231 -22.81 -9.53 -1.68
C VAL A 231 -23.10 -8.05 -1.51
N THR A 232 -23.89 -7.45 -2.41
CA THR A 232 -24.18 -6.00 -2.33
C THR A 232 -24.92 -5.64 -1.04
N PRO A 233 -26.01 -6.34 -0.65
CA PRO A 233 -26.67 -6.09 0.64
C PRO A 233 -25.75 -6.26 1.85
N LEU A 234 -24.80 -7.21 1.80
CA LEU A 234 -23.81 -7.38 2.85
C LEU A 234 -22.88 -6.17 2.95
N LEU A 235 -22.32 -5.71 1.83
CA LEU A 235 -21.42 -4.56 1.81
C LEU A 235 -22.11 -3.29 2.29
N ASP A 236 -23.35 -3.05 1.86
CA ASP A 236 -24.15 -1.90 2.30
C ASP A 236 -24.40 -1.96 3.80
N ARG A 237 -24.79 -3.13 4.32
CA ARG A 237 -25.02 -3.34 5.76
C ARG A 237 -23.75 -3.12 6.60
N LEU A 238 -22.58 -3.43 6.05
CA LEU A 238 -21.30 -3.23 6.70
C LEU A 238 -20.73 -1.81 6.50
N GLY A 239 -21.37 -0.96 5.70
CA GLY A 239 -20.84 0.36 5.34
C GLY A 239 -19.56 0.27 4.50
N LEU A 240 -19.42 -0.78 3.70
CA LEU A 240 -18.24 -1.08 2.88
C LEU A 240 -18.49 -0.88 1.38
N SER A 241 -19.51 -0.10 1.00
CA SER A 241 -19.83 0.15 -0.40
C SER A 241 -18.63 0.80 -1.11
N VAL A 242 -17.96 0.02 -1.96
CA VAL A 242 -16.81 0.46 -2.75
C VAL A 242 -17.31 0.94 -4.09
N SER A 243 -17.10 2.22 -4.43
CA SER A 243 -17.28 2.68 -5.81
C SER A 243 -16.32 1.90 -6.72
N GLN A 244 -16.84 1.35 -7.82
CA GLN A 244 -16.06 0.62 -8.82
C GLN A 244 -14.86 1.49 -9.28
N PRO A 245 -13.62 0.97 -9.29
CA PRO A 245 -12.56 1.59 -10.08
C PRO A 245 -13.01 1.52 -11.54
N GLY A 246 -13.14 2.67 -12.20
CA GLY A 246 -13.53 2.75 -13.61
C GLY A 246 -14.86 3.44 -13.93
N THR A 247 -15.51 4.12 -12.97
CA THR A 247 -16.57 5.11 -13.30
C THR A 247 -16.36 6.49 -12.69
N SER A 248 -15.26 6.73 -11.99
CA SER A 248 -14.71 8.08 -11.94
C SER A 248 -14.06 8.36 -13.28
N SER A 249 -14.49 9.44 -13.95
CA SER A 249 -13.65 10.10 -14.95
C SER A 249 -12.22 10.20 -14.39
N PRO A 250 -11.19 9.92 -15.21
CA PRO A 250 -9.82 9.95 -14.74
C PRO A 250 -9.58 11.30 -14.07
N SER A 251 -8.87 11.29 -12.94
CA SER A 251 -8.20 12.48 -12.45
C SER A 251 -7.51 13.11 -13.65
N SER A 252 -8.00 14.28 -14.07
CA SER A 252 -7.51 14.98 -15.26
C SER A 252 -5.98 15.00 -15.20
N PRO A 253 -5.25 14.77 -16.30
CA PRO A 253 -3.79 14.84 -16.33
C PRO A 253 -3.26 16.13 -15.67
N GLU A 254 -4.02 17.23 -15.69
CA GLU A 254 -3.73 18.48 -14.94
C GLU A 254 -3.58 18.30 -13.42
N VAL A 255 -4.33 17.40 -12.78
CA VAL A 255 -4.29 17.18 -11.33
C VAL A 255 -3.08 16.33 -10.94
N LEU A 256 -2.78 15.28 -11.70
CA LEU A 256 -1.58 14.44 -11.51
C LEU A 256 -0.30 15.21 -11.86
N GLU A 257 -0.32 16.01 -12.93
CA GLU A 257 0.73 16.97 -13.24
C GLU A 257 0.87 18.01 -12.13
N THR A 258 -0.21 18.45 -11.47
CA THR A 258 -0.12 19.37 -10.35
C THR A 258 0.54 18.72 -9.12
N PHE A 259 0.24 17.45 -8.81
CA PHE A 259 0.89 16.74 -7.69
C PHE A 259 2.36 16.41 -7.98
N ALA A 260 2.69 15.93 -9.18
CA ALA A 260 4.07 15.74 -9.61
C ALA A 260 4.84 17.08 -9.72
N ALA A 261 4.17 18.16 -10.14
CA ALA A 261 4.69 19.52 -10.15
C ALA A 261 4.81 20.12 -8.74
N VAL A 262 4.18 19.53 -7.73
CA VAL A 262 4.28 19.93 -6.31
C VAL A 262 5.39 19.13 -5.61
N GLU A 263 5.55 17.85 -5.91
CA GLU A 263 6.71 17.05 -5.48
C GLU A 263 8.02 17.58 -6.07
N THR A 264 8.02 18.04 -7.33
CA THR A 264 9.18 18.77 -7.90
C THR A 264 9.41 20.16 -7.29
N VAL A 265 8.47 20.73 -6.51
CA VAL A 265 8.63 22.03 -5.81
C VAL A 265 9.46 21.91 -4.54
N SER A 266 9.77 20.69 -4.09
CA SER A 266 10.75 20.42 -3.02
C SER A 266 12.12 21.04 -3.29
N HIS A 267 12.39 21.43 -4.54
CA HIS A 267 13.51 22.29 -4.90
C HIS A 267 12.98 23.71 -5.17
N PRO A 268 13.41 24.74 -4.41
CA PRO A 268 12.85 26.08 -4.51
C PRO A 268 12.84 26.58 -5.96
N ARG A 269 11.63 26.89 -6.43
CA ARG A 269 11.36 27.48 -7.74
C ARG A 269 12.10 28.82 -7.87
N ARG A 270 13.31 28.84 -8.44
CA ARG A 270 13.73 29.81 -9.50
C ARG A 270 15.21 29.69 -9.93
N LYS A 271 15.37 29.61 -11.26
CA LYS A 271 16.47 30.02 -12.16
C LYS A 271 17.87 30.25 -11.54
N PHE A 272 18.74 29.26 -11.69
CA PHE A 272 20.13 29.48 -12.11
C PHE A 272 20.28 28.90 -13.51
N GLY A 273 20.61 29.72 -14.52
CA GLY A 273 20.85 29.27 -15.89
C GLY A 273 19.64 28.80 -16.73
N GLY A 274 18.44 28.69 -16.15
CA GLY A 274 17.21 28.40 -16.91
C GLY A 274 16.91 26.91 -17.17
N GLN A 275 17.58 25.98 -16.47
CA GLN A 275 17.42 24.54 -16.66
C GLN A 275 16.81 23.86 -15.42
N ARG A 276 15.85 22.96 -15.62
CA ARG A 276 15.19 22.15 -14.57
C ARG A 276 16.14 21.05 -14.08
N PHE A 277 16.10 20.69 -12.80
CA PHE A 277 16.80 19.50 -12.31
C PHE A 277 16.23 18.25 -12.98
N THR A 278 17.10 17.31 -13.35
CA THR A 278 16.69 15.98 -13.81
C THR A 278 16.40 15.05 -12.63
N ALA A 279 15.68 13.96 -12.86
CA ALA A 279 15.42 12.95 -11.82
C ALA A 279 16.71 12.37 -11.21
N ALA A 280 17.77 12.22 -12.01
CA ALA A 280 19.06 11.72 -11.52
C ALA A 280 19.76 12.75 -10.61
N GLU A 281 19.60 14.04 -10.90
CA GLU A 281 20.15 15.12 -10.08
C GLU A 281 19.41 15.27 -8.75
N ILE A 282 18.07 15.17 -8.78
CA ILE A 282 17.23 15.16 -7.57
C ILE A 282 17.64 13.98 -6.68
N LYS A 283 17.76 12.79 -7.26
CA LYS A 283 18.21 11.59 -6.53
C LYS A 283 19.61 11.75 -5.93
N ALA A 284 20.53 12.41 -6.62
CA ALA A 284 21.86 12.67 -6.09
C ALA A 284 21.81 13.58 -4.84
N ILE A 285 20.96 14.62 -4.88
CA ILE A 285 20.73 15.54 -3.76
C ILE A 285 20.09 14.82 -2.57
N GLU A 286 19.06 14.00 -2.81
CA GLU A 286 18.38 13.20 -1.78
C GLU A 286 19.33 12.21 -1.10
N LEU A 287 20.08 11.42 -1.89
CA LEU A 287 21.07 10.48 -1.37
C LEU A 287 22.11 11.18 -0.50
N ARG A 288 22.57 12.37 -0.92
CA ARG A 288 23.54 13.14 -0.14
C ARG A 288 22.96 13.66 1.17
N ALA A 289 21.70 14.12 1.15
CA ALA A 289 21.02 14.59 2.34
C ALA A 289 20.80 13.46 3.35
N VAL A 290 20.29 12.31 2.89
CA VAL A 290 20.11 11.11 3.73
C VAL A 290 21.44 10.64 4.30
N GLN A 291 22.50 10.60 3.49
CA GLN A 291 23.84 10.23 3.96
C GLN A 291 24.29 11.12 5.12
N LEU A 292 24.23 12.44 4.97
CA LEU A 292 24.69 13.38 6.01
C LEU A 292 23.85 13.30 7.29
N THR A 293 22.53 13.13 7.16
CA THR A 293 21.65 12.91 8.31
C THR A 293 22.03 11.65 9.06
N ARG A 294 22.20 10.52 8.35
CA ARG A 294 22.59 9.24 8.94
C ARG A 294 23.95 9.33 9.62
N GLU A 295 24.95 9.89 8.95
CA GLU A 295 26.29 10.10 9.53
C GLU A 295 26.23 10.92 10.83
N HIS A 296 25.36 11.94 10.91
CA HIS A 296 25.19 12.72 12.14
C HIS A 296 24.54 11.90 13.27
N PHE A 297 23.46 11.18 12.97
CA PHE A 297 22.76 10.35 13.96
C PHE A 297 23.66 9.21 14.48
N GLU A 298 24.42 8.58 13.60
CA GLU A 298 25.33 7.49 13.94
C GLU A 298 26.54 7.99 14.74
N ASN A 299 27.24 9.01 14.24
CA ASN A 299 28.53 9.40 14.80
C ASN A 299 28.41 10.40 15.96
N ALA A 300 27.46 11.34 15.90
CA ALA A 300 27.32 12.40 16.89
C ALA A 300 26.31 12.04 17.99
N LEU A 301 25.21 11.35 17.63
CA LEU A 301 24.11 11.07 18.56
C LEU A 301 24.09 9.61 19.08
N GLY A 302 24.81 8.71 18.42
CA GLY A 302 24.95 7.30 18.82
C GLY A 302 23.72 6.44 18.55
N TYR A 303 22.97 6.75 17.49
CA TYR A 303 21.89 5.92 16.98
C TYR A 303 22.42 4.90 15.96
N THR A 304 21.70 3.80 15.74
CA THR A 304 21.81 3.02 14.50
C THR A 304 20.76 3.52 13.52
N THR A 305 21.12 3.67 12.24
CA THR A 305 20.17 4.21 11.24
C THR A 305 19.97 3.30 10.04
N GLU A 306 18.74 3.33 9.50
CA GLU A 306 18.35 2.69 8.25
C GLU A 306 17.69 3.72 7.33
N ASP A 307 18.06 3.70 6.04
CA ASP A 307 17.38 4.45 4.99
C ASP A 307 16.14 3.66 4.54
N VAL A 308 14.97 4.20 4.85
CA VAL A 308 13.67 3.53 4.64
C VAL A 308 12.76 4.30 3.68
N GLY A 309 13.22 5.42 3.10
CA GLY A 309 12.43 6.30 2.23
C GLY A 309 11.82 5.61 1.01
N ALA A 310 12.41 4.50 0.55
CA ALA A 310 11.86 3.68 -0.54
C ALA A 310 10.71 2.73 -0.11
N THR A 311 10.47 2.58 1.19
CA THR A 311 9.57 1.55 1.75
C THR A 311 8.60 2.07 2.81
N GLN A 312 8.88 3.24 3.39
CA GLN A 312 8.11 3.88 4.46
C GLN A 312 7.78 5.33 4.06
N SER A 313 6.93 5.99 4.84
CA SER A 313 6.49 7.38 4.59
C SER A 313 7.39 8.46 5.22
N TYR A 314 8.65 8.11 5.51
CA TYR A 314 9.73 8.96 6.04
C TYR A 314 11.07 8.39 5.58
N ASP A 315 12.14 9.16 5.69
CA ASP A 315 13.41 8.84 5.04
C ASP A 315 14.34 7.98 5.91
N VAL A 316 14.52 8.32 7.19
CA VAL A 316 15.48 7.64 8.06
C VAL A 316 14.83 7.11 9.33
N HIS A 317 15.04 5.83 9.58
CA HIS A 317 14.68 5.16 10.83
C HIS A 317 15.91 5.13 11.75
N ALA A 318 15.86 5.82 12.88
CA ALA A 318 16.95 5.85 13.85
C ALA A 318 16.55 5.16 15.16
N MET A 319 17.42 4.29 15.67
CA MET A 319 17.20 3.55 16.91
C MET A 319 18.33 3.73 17.92
N LYS A 320 18.01 3.88 19.21
CA LYS A 320 18.97 3.90 20.32
C LYS A 320 18.37 3.24 21.56
N GLY A 321 18.73 1.97 21.78
CA GLY A 321 18.01 1.13 22.75
C GLY A 321 16.56 0.92 22.30
N ASP A 322 15.60 1.28 23.15
CA ASP A 322 14.16 1.21 22.84
C ASP A 322 13.61 2.50 22.21
N GLU A 323 14.44 3.55 22.12
CA GLU A 323 14.04 4.81 21.47
C GLU A 323 14.08 4.66 19.95
N ILE A 324 12.98 5.03 19.31
CA ILE A 324 12.83 5.08 17.85
C ILE A 324 12.53 6.52 17.47
N VAL A 325 13.28 7.06 16.51
CA VAL A 325 13.03 8.38 15.92
C VAL A 325 12.80 8.21 14.42
N LYS A 326 11.64 8.67 13.95
CA LYS A 326 11.33 8.75 12.51
C LYS A 326 11.74 10.12 11.99
N ILE A 327 12.59 10.14 10.96
CA ILE A 327 13.25 11.35 10.49
C ILE A 327 12.82 11.63 9.05
N GLU A 328 12.33 12.84 8.83
CA GLU A 328 12.10 13.40 7.49
C GLU A 328 13.36 14.16 7.06
N VAL A 329 13.86 13.91 5.84
CA VAL A 329 15.10 14.47 5.32
C VAL A 329 14.85 15.24 4.03
N LYS A 330 15.16 16.54 4.03
CA LYS A 330 15.09 17.38 2.83
C LYS A 330 16.48 17.86 2.42
N GLY A 331 16.82 17.66 1.15
CA GLY A 331 18.05 18.15 0.54
C GLY A 331 17.82 19.35 -0.37
N THR A 332 18.71 20.34 -0.35
CA THR A 332 18.65 21.46 -1.28
C THR A 332 20.03 22.02 -1.62
N THR A 333 20.19 22.53 -2.84
CA THR A 333 21.42 23.21 -3.30
C THR A 333 21.45 24.70 -2.91
N THR A 334 20.45 25.18 -2.17
CA THR A 334 20.28 26.58 -1.76
C THR A 334 20.38 26.73 -0.25
N ALA A 335 20.17 27.96 0.28
CA ALA A 335 20.18 28.24 1.71
C ALA A 335 19.00 27.61 2.50
N GLY A 336 17.97 27.08 1.83
CA GLY A 336 16.89 26.34 2.49
C GLY A 336 15.82 27.23 3.16
N GLU A 337 15.45 28.35 2.55
CA GLU A 337 14.43 29.29 3.08
C GLU A 337 13.05 28.65 3.24
N ALA A 338 12.72 27.67 2.39
CA ALA A 338 11.50 26.88 2.48
C ALA A 338 11.75 25.47 1.92
N VAL A 339 10.99 24.50 2.44
CA VAL A 339 10.93 23.13 1.95
C VAL A 339 9.49 22.77 1.65
N VAL A 340 9.28 21.81 0.75
CA VAL A 340 7.95 21.24 0.54
C VAL A 340 7.82 20.00 1.39
N LEU A 341 6.64 19.86 2.00
CA LEU A 341 6.22 18.65 2.68
C LEU A 341 5.00 18.08 1.96
N THR A 342 4.96 16.76 1.81
CA THR A 342 3.75 16.08 1.33
C THR A 342 2.72 15.96 2.45
N ARG A 343 1.46 15.71 2.09
CA ARG A 343 0.39 15.49 3.07
C ARG A 343 0.70 14.32 4.02
N ASN A 344 1.35 13.27 3.51
CA ASN A 344 1.68 12.08 4.27
C ASN A 344 2.80 12.36 5.27
N GLU A 345 3.83 13.12 4.88
CA GLU A 345 4.91 13.57 5.77
C GLU A 345 4.36 14.42 6.92
N VAL A 346 3.49 15.40 6.61
CA VAL A 346 2.84 16.22 7.64
C VAL A 346 2.01 15.35 8.59
N LYS A 347 1.16 14.44 8.07
CA LYS A 347 0.32 13.56 8.91
C LYS A 347 1.17 12.68 9.81
N LEU A 348 2.23 12.08 9.27
CA LEU A 348 3.13 11.20 10.03
C LEU A 348 3.83 11.98 11.15
N HIS A 349 4.48 13.10 10.84
CA HIS A 349 5.31 13.80 11.82
C HIS A 349 4.49 14.52 12.90
N LEU A 350 3.22 14.85 12.64
CA LEU A 350 2.29 15.26 13.71
C LEU A 350 1.95 14.11 14.66
N ALA A 351 1.78 12.89 14.15
CA ALA A 351 1.39 11.72 14.95
C ALA A 351 2.55 11.14 15.77
N GLU A 352 3.77 11.23 15.24
CA GLU A 352 4.96 10.61 15.81
C GLU A 352 5.69 11.52 16.82
N HIS A 353 5.30 12.79 16.92
CA HIS A 353 5.86 13.70 17.92
C HIS A 353 5.61 13.17 19.36
N PRO A 354 6.61 13.17 20.25
CA PRO A 354 7.95 13.77 20.12
C PRO A 354 9.03 12.83 19.56
N ASN A 355 8.69 11.60 19.17
CA ASN A 355 9.61 10.60 18.65
C ASN A 355 9.89 10.79 17.14
N ASN A 356 10.10 12.03 16.74
CA ASN A 356 10.28 12.45 15.36
C ASN A 356 11.40 13.48 15.22
N ALA A 357 11.95 13.62 14.01
CA ALA A 357 12.89 14.67 13.68
C ALA A 357 12.72 15.17 12.25
N PHE A 358 13.21 16.38 12.01
CA PHE A 358 13.32 16.96 10.68
C PHE A 358 14.76 17.39 10.42
N ALA A 359 15.32 16.93 9.30
CA ALA A 359 16.67 17.18 8.88
C ALA A 359 16.68 17.91 7.53
N LEU A 360 17.17 19.14 7.51
CA LEU A 360 17.39 19.91 6.29
C LEU A 360 18.88 19.95 5.98
N VAL A 361 19.27 19.42 4.83
CA VAL A 361 20.64 19.52 4.31
C VAL A 361 20.69 20.56 3.21
N ARG A 362 21.25 21.73 3.52
CA ARG A 362 21.32 22.90 2.63
C ARG A 362 22.69 23.04 1.97
N ASN A 363 22.78 23.89 0.94
CA ASN A 363 24.03 24.16 0.21
C ASN A 363 24.71 22.91 -0.39
N ILE A 364 23.93 21.91 -0.81
CA ILE A 364 24.44 20.74 -1.52
C ILE A 364 25.00 21.16 -2.89
N VAL A 365 26.20 20.67 -3.23
CA VAL A 365 26.86 20.95 -4.50
C VAL A 365 26.69 19.77 -5.44
N LEU A 366 25.99 20.00 -6.55
CA LEU A 366 25.74 19.00 -7.58
C LEU A 366 26.83 19.02 -8.65
N ASP A 367 27.47 17.87 -8.88
CA ASP A 367 28.40 17.63 -9.97
C ASP A 367 27.69 16.93 -11.14
N ARG A 368 27.59 17.66 -12.26
CA ARG A 368 26.97 17.21 -13.52
C ARG A 368 27.96 16.63 -14.51
N SER A 369 29.25 16.61 -14.17
CA SER A 369 30.29 16.08 -15.05
C SER A 369 30.36 14.55 -15.04
N THR A 370 29.68 13.90 -14.08
CA THR A 370 29.59 12.45 -13.93
C THR A 370 28.23 11.92 -14.41
N ASP A 371 28.19 10.68 -14.89
CA ASP A 371 26.95 9.95 -15.20
C ASP A 371 26.91 8.62 -14.41
N PRO A 372 25.99 8.47 -13.44
CA PRO A 372 25.00 9.46 -13.02
C PRO A 372 25.64 10.68 -12.32
N PRO A 373 24.95 11.83 -12.29
CA PRO A 373 25.40 13.01 -11.55
C PRO A 373 25.56 12.67 -10.06
N SER A 374 26.51 13.35 -9.41
CA SER A 374 26.82 13.13 -7.99
C SER A 374 26.63 14.41 -7.20
N ALA A 375 26.47 14.30 -5.88
CA ALA A 375 26.29 15.45 -4.99
C ALA A 375 27.27 15.37 -3.83
N THR A 376 27.85 16.52 -3.48
CA THR A 376 28.86 16.69 -2.44
C THR A 376 28.53 17.89 -1.55
N CYS A 377 29.32 18.11 -0.50
CA CYS A 377 29.08 19.17 0.50
C CYS A 377 27.71 18.99 1.19
N GLY A 378 27.14 20.07 1.74
CA GLY A 378 25.90 20.04 2.50
C GLY A 378 26.09 20.40 3.98
N GLU A 379 25.25 21.31 4.48
CA GLU A 379 25.16 21.69 5.89
C GLU A 379 23.86 21.13 6.47
N LEU A 380 23.94 20.31 7.52
CA LEU A 380 22.79 19.74 8.21
C LEU A 380 22.24 20.70 9.26
N GLU A 381 20.95 21.03 9.15
CA GLU A 381 20.14 21.67 10.18
C GLU A 381 19.11 20.65 10.69
N LEU A 382 19.20 20.31 11.98
CA LEU A 382 18.40 19.26 12.61
C LEU A 382 17.49 19.84 13.69
N VAL A 383 16.22 19.47 13.66
CA VAL A 383 15.25 19.73 14.72
C VAL A 383 14.73 18.40 15.27
N MET A 384 14.94 18.15 16.57
CA MET A 384 14.54 16.93 17.26
C MET A 384 14.29 17.23 18.76
N PRO A 385 13.07 17.03 19.30
CA PRO A 385 11.86 16.64 18.58
C PRO A 385 11.42 17.72 17.60
N TRP A 386 10.78 17.33 16.49
CA TRP A 386 10.25 18.30 15.54
C TRP A 386 8.77 18.60 15.82
N GLU A 387 8.52 19.73 16.47
CA GLU A 387 7.19 20.27 16.62
C GLU A 387 6.81 21.08 15.36
N LEU A 388 5.88 20.53 14.58
CA LEU A 388 5.48 21.13 13.31
C LEU A 388 4.52 22.31 13.55
N ASP A 389 4.99 23.52 13.25
CA ASP A 389 4.19 24.74 13.34
C ASP A 389 3.21 24.84 12.17
N LEU A 390 1.96 24.42 12.42
CA LEU A 390 0.89 24.45 11.43
C LEU A 390 0.58 25.87 10.91
N SER A 391 0.94 26.93 11.63
CA SER A 391 0.74 28.31 11.16
C SER A 391 1.72 28.70 10.05
N ARG A 392 2.83 27.96 9.92
CA ARG A 392 3.86 28.13 8.88
C ARG A 392 3.66 27.21 7.68
N LEU A 393 2.64 26.34 7.71
CA LEU A 393 2.28 25.53 6.55
C LEU A 393 1.45 26.35 5.57
N GLU A 394 2.02 26.59 4.40
CA GLU A 394 1.27 27.12 3.27
C GLU A 394 0.74 25.96 2.40
N PRO A 395 -0.58 25.87 2.21
CA PRO A 395 -1.15 24.82 1.40
C PRO A 395 -0.91 25.10 -0.08
N ILE A 396 -0.01 24.32 -0.66
CA ILE A 396 0.41 24.45 -2.06
C ILE A 396 -0.43 23.63 -3.05
N ALA A 397 -1.16 22.63 -2.56
CA ALA A 397 -2.03 21.77 -3.35
C ALA A 397 -3.21 21.25 -2.53
N TYR A 398 -4.37 21.13 -3.18
CA TYR A 398 -5.60 20.61 -2.58
C TYR A 398 -6.25 19.61 -3.52
N THR A 399 -6.69 18.47 -2.97
CA THR A 399 -7.64 17.59 -3.66
C THR A 399 -9.05 17.97 -3.24
N TYR A 400 -9.85 18.48 -4.17
CA TYR A 400 -11.29 18.67 -3.97
C TYR A 400 -12.05 17.53 -4.66
N ARG A 401 -12.84 16.77 -3.89
CA ARG A 401 -13.66 15.66 -4.42
C ARG A 401 -15.10 16.13 -4.57
N ILE A 402 -15.67 15.92 -5.76
CA ILE A 402 -17.01 16.42 -6.15
C ILE A 402 -18.08 15.32 -6.02
N SER A 403 -17.71 14.13 -5.51
CA SER A 403 -18.61 12.99 -5.30
C SER A 403 -18.40 12.39 -3.92
#